data_AF-A0A966U3P3-F1
#
_entry.id   AF-A0A966U3P3-F1
#
_cell.length_a   1.000
_cell.length_b   1.000
_cell.length_c   1.000
_cell.angle_alpha   90.00
_cell.angle_beta   90.00
_cell.angle_gamma   90.00
#
_symmetry.space_group_name_H-M   'P 1'
#
loop_
_entity.id
_entity.type
_entity.pdbx_description
1 polymer ?
#
loop_
_entity_poly.entity_id
_entity_poly.type
_entity_poly.pdbx_seq_one_letter_code
_entity_poly.pdbx_strand_id
1 'polypeptide(L)' 'GIAGFTTQPAVVNGASELYLHIWGEAGKHARSAVGIAELPLNAPVEIELTVELTS' A
#
# COMPACT_ATOMS: atom_id res chain seq x y z
N GLY A 1 7.92 -3.94 12.70
CA GLY A 1 6.73 -3.18 13.16
C GLY A 1 6.81 -3.05 14.66
N ILE A 2 5.94 -2.25 15.26
CA ILE A 2 5.72 -2.31 16.71
C ILE A 2 4.88 -3.56 17.03
N ALA A 3 5.25 -4.30 18.08
CA ALA A 3 4.49 -5.46 18.51
C ALA A 3 3.09 -5.02 18.96
N GLY A 4 2.05 -5.75 18.51
CA GLY A 4 0.65 -5.49 18.88
C GLY A 4 -0.14 -4.61 17.91
N PHE A 5 0.52 -3.87 17.01
CA PHE A 5 -0.20 -3.19 15.92
C PHE A 5 -0.38 -4.15 14.74
N THR A 6 -1.62 -4.48 14.41
CA THR A 6 -1.98 -5.47 13.37
C THR A 6 -2.95 -4.91 12.32
N THR A 7 -3.18 -3.60 12.32
CA THR A 7 -4.14 -2.94 11.41
C THR A 7 -3.45 -2.32 10.19
N GLN A 8 -2.26 -2.79 9.82
CA GLN A 8 -1.58 -2.41 8.58
C GLN A 8 -2.48 -2.57 7.33
N PRO A 9 -3.33 -3.61 7.19
CA PRO A 9 -4.25 -3.71 6.06
C PRO A 9 -5.19 -2.51 5.93
N ALA A 10 -5.64 -1.93 7.04
CA ALA A 10 -6.49 -0.74 7.04
C ALA A 10 -5.71 0.53 6.64
N VAL A 11 -4.44 0.64 7.05
CA VAL A 11 -3.57 1.76 6.63
C VAL A 11 -3.35 1.74 5.12
N VAL A 12 -3.06 0.56 4.54
CA VAL A 12 -2.80 0.39 3.11
C VAL A 12 -4.08 0.55 2.26
N ASN A 13 -5.29 0.50 2.86
CA ASN A 13 -6.53 0.82 2.14
C ASN A 13 -6.49 2.22 1.52
N GLY A 14 -5.83 3.20 2.14
CA GLY A 14 -5.71 4.54 1.55
C GLY A 14 -5.05 4.52 0.16
N ALA A 15 -4.00 3.72 -0.03
CA ALA A 15 -3.39 3.53 -1.34
C ALA A 15 -4.32 2.76 -2.29
N SER A 16 -4.95 1.69 -1.80
CA SER A 16 -5.83 0.87 -2.63
C SER A 16 -7.07 1.63 -3.13
N GLU A 17 -7.69 2.43 -2.27
CA GLU A 17 -8.83 3.28 -2.61
C GLU A 17 -8.43 4.39 -3.58
N LEU A 18 -7.24 4.98 -3.40
CA LEU A 18 -6.71 5.96 -4.35
C LEU A 18 -6.49 5.35 -5.74
N TYR A 19 -5.92 4.14 -5.82
CA TYR A 19 -5.69 3.46 -7.10
C TYR A 19 -7.00 3.14 -7.82
N LEU A 20 -8.01 2.67 -7.08
CA LEU A 20 -9.35 2.45 -7.63
C LEU A 20 -10.00 3.78 -8.06
N HIS A 21 -9.80 4.86 -7.31
CA HIS A 21 -10.34 6.18 -7.65
C HIS A 21 -9.74 6.73 -8.96
N ILE A 22 -8.42 6.57 -9.15
CA ILE A 22 -7.70 7.09 -10.32
C ILE A 22 -7.93 6.20 -11.55
N TRP A 23 -7.82 4.87 -11.41
CA TRP A 23 -7.78 3.94 -12.55
C TRP A 23 -9.03 3.04 -12.68
N GLY A 24 -10.02 3.19 -11.80
CA GLY A 24 -11.23 2.37 -11.82
C GLY A 24 -10.91 0.88 -11.69
N GLU A 25 -11.48 0.06 -12.58
CA GLU A 25 -11.27 -1.38 -12.59
C GLU A 25 -9.80 -1.79 -12.81
N ALA A 26 -9.04 -1.01 -13.60
CA ALA A 26 -7.61 -1.23 -13.78
C ALA A 26 -6.80 -0.95 -12.51
N GLY A 27 -7.38 -0.26 -11.52
CA GLY A 27 -6.80 -0.04 -10.21
C GLY A 27 -6.92 -1.22 -9.25
N LYS A 28 -7.59 -2.33 -9.62
CA LYS A 28 -7.64 -3.55 -8.79
C LYS A 28 -6.27 -4.25 -8.82
N HIS A 29 -5.76 -4.58 -7.65
CA HIS A 29 -4.41 -5.13 -7.48
C HIS A 29 -4.36 -6.14 -6.33
N ALA A 30 -3.41 -7.08 -6.42
CA ALA A 30 -2.95 -7.81 -5.26
C ALA A 30 -2.04 -6.90 -4.41
N ARG A 31 -1.96 -7.15 -3.10
CA ARG A 31 -1.10 -6.38 -2.20
C ARG A 31 -0.59 -7.19 -1.02
N SER A 32 0.45 -6.67 -0.39
CA SER A 32 0.90 -7.05 0.95
C SER A 32 0.90 -5.83 1.85
N ALA A 33 0.48 -5.98 3.11
CA ALA A 33 0.50 -4.92 4.11
C ALA A 33 1.25 -5.42 5.34
N VAL A 34 2.52 -5.03 5.47
CA VAL A 34 3.47 -5.64 6.42
C VAL A 34 4.03 -4.59 7.36
N GLY A 35 4.08 -4.90 8.65
CA GLY A 35 4.63 -3.99 9.65
C GLY A 35 6.15 -4.09 9.75
N ILE A 36 6.87 -3.04 9.38
CA ILE A 36 8.35 -2.97 9.42
C ILE A 36 8.85 -2.11 10.60
N ALA A 37 10.08 -2.34 11.05
CA ALA A 37 10.60 -1.72 12.28
C ALA A 37 10.82 -0.21 12.11
N GLU A 38 11.36 0.17 10.95
CA GLU A 38 11.63 1.55 10.57
C GLU A 38 11.65 1.67 9.04
N LEU A 39 11.49 2.90 8.55
CA LEU A 39 11.63 3.28 7.15
C LEU A 39 12.68 4.37 7.01
N PRO A 40 13.30 4.50 5.81
CA PRO A 40 14.10 5.67 5.49
C PRO A 40 13.32 6.97 5.76
N LEU A 41 14.05 8.02 6.16
CA LEU A 41 13.49 9.35 6.44
C LEU A 41 12.44 9.40 7.56
N ASN A 42 12.34 8.35 8.38
CA ASN A 42 11.31 8.21 9.41
C ASN A 42 9.88 8.30 8.81
N ALA A 43 9.71 7.78 7.58
CA ALA A 43 8.42 7.75 6.92
C ALA A 43 7.44 6.79 7.65
N PRO A 44 6.14 7.12 7.70
CA PRO A 44 5.14 6.25 8.35
C PRO A 44 4.71 5.07 7.46
N VAL A 45 4.78 5.23 6.14
CA VAL A 45 4.34 4.25 5.14
C VAL A 45 5.23 4.38 3.90
N GLU A 46 5.61 3.25 3.32
CA GLU A 46 6.22 3.14 1.99
C GLU A 46 5.33 2.24 1.13
N ILE A 47 5.14 2.61 -0.14
CA ILE A 47 4.34 1.85 -1.10
C ILE A 47 5.18 1.61 -2.35
N GLU A 48 5.32 0.33 -2.73
CA GLU A 48 5.94 -0.10 -3.98
C GLU A 48 4.85 -0.69 -4.89
N LEU A 49 4.92 -0.42 -6.19
CA LEU A 49 3.94 -0.87 -7.17
C LEU A 49 4.62 -1.42 -8.42
N THR A 50 4.24 -2.63 -8.81
CA THR A 50 4.54 -3.21 -10.13
C THR A 50 3.30 -3.06 -11.01
N VAL A 51 3.47 -2.45 -12.19
CA VAL A 51 2.37 -2.17 -13.12
C VAL A 51 2.60 -2.79 -14.48
N GLU A 52 1.51 -3.19 -15.13
CA GLU A 52 1.48 -3.49 -16.56
C GLU A 52 1.27 -2.19 -17.35
N LEU A 53 2.02 -2.01 -18.44
CA LEU A 53 1.85 -0.89 -19.34
C LEU A 53 0.99 -1.30 -20.53
N THR A 54 -0.05 -0.51 -20.80
CA THR A 54 -0.89 -0.69 -22.00
C THR A 54 -0.33 0.11 -23.16
N SER A 55 -0.30 -0.49 -24.34
CA SER A 55 0.01 0.16 -25.63
C SER A 55 -1.21 0.87 -26.22
#